data_AF-A0A847GAJ8-F1
#
_entry.id   AF-A0A847GAJ8-F1
#
_cell.length_a   1.000
_cell.length_b   1.000
_cell.length_c   1.000
_cell.angle_alpha   90.00
_cell.angle_beta   90.00
_cell.angle_gamma   90.00
#
_symmetry.space_group_name_H-M   'P 1'
#
loop_
_entity.id
_entity.type
_entity.pdbx_description
1 polymer ?
#
loop_
_entity_poly.entity_id
_entity_poly.type
_entity_poly.pdbx_seq_one_letter_code
_entity_poly.pdbx_strand_id
1 'polypeptide(L)'
;MSAPRNIGVFYSHGPHYLRVLRRVREEHPGARITALVPPGFPVGMAEKEAGEVLLTPAPPHSLRRPGAVRALLRQLRGERFDRLVVMFDSPRLRLLAKASGAGERWCCLADGRYAPLEGSLPGMAVDALRRRATGWATWLRIWVEVRFRRAG
;
A
#
# COMPACT_ATOMS: atom_id res chain seq x y z
N MET A 1 -8.72 -9.65 19.42
CA MET A 1 -8.91 -9.59 17.95
C MET A 1 -8.81 -11.01 17.43
N SER A 2 -9.80 -11.49 16.66
CA SER A 2 -9.74 -12.83 16.06
C SER A 2 -8.69 -12.85 14.95
N ALA A 3 -7.95 -13.95 14.82
CA ALA A 3 -6.97 -14.09 13.73
C ALA A 3 -7.66 -13.99 12.35
N PRO A 4 -7.08 -13.26 11.38
CA PRO A 4 -7.66 -13.12 10.05
C PRO A 4 -7.70 -14.48 9.35
N ARG A 5 -8.84 -14.82 8.75
CA ARG A 5 -9.03 -16.11 8.04
C ARG A 5 -8.78 -15.97 6.54
N ASN A 6 -9.08 -14.80 5.97
CA ASN A 6 -8.89 -14.51 4.55
C ASN A 6 -8.00 -13.28 4.34
N ILE A 7 -6.80 -13.48 3.78
CA ILE A 7 -5.78 -12.44 3.62
C ILE A 7 -5.45 -12.24 2.15
N GLY A 8 -5.69 -11.03 1.64
CA GLY A 8 -5.27 -10.63 0.30
C GLY A 8 -3.92 -9.92 0.34
N VAL A 9 -2.96 -10.33 -0.49
CA VAL A 9 -1.65 -9.67 -0.59
C VAL A 9 -1.50 -9.01 -1.96
N PHE A 10 -1.53 -7.69 -1.98
CA PHE A 10 -1.49 -6.90 -3.21
C PHE A 10 -0.07 -6.74 -3.75
N TYR A 11 0.15 -7.21 -4.98
CA TYR A 11 1.40 -7.03 -5.68
C TYR A 11 1.68 -5.54 -5.90
N SER A 12 2.87 -5.12 -5.53
CA SER A 12 3.44 -3.85 -5.96
C SER A 12 4.78 -4.11 -6.63
N HIS A 13 5.12 -3.32 -7.64
CA HIS A 13 6.36 -3.50 -8.40
C HIS A 13 7.58 -3.54 -7.47
N GLY A 14 8.20 -4.72 -7.37
CA GLY A 14 9.41 -4.93 -6.60
C GLY A 14 9.76 -6.41 -6.41
N PRO A 15 11.04 -6.76 -6.26
CA PRO A 15 11.51 -8.15 -6.09
C PRO A 15 11.14 -8.75 -4.72
N HIS A 16 10.47 -7.99 -3.85
CA HIS A 16 10.18 -8.38 -2.47
C HIS A 16 8.85 -9.12 -2.31
N TYR A 17 8.04 -9.29 -3.36
CA TYR A 17 6.67 -9.78 -3.22
C TYR A 17 6.59 -11.18 -2.62
N LEU A 18 7.44 -12.10 -3.09
CA LEU A 18 7.49 -13.47 -2.55
C LEU A 18 7.93 -13.48 -1.08
N ARG A 19 8.82 -12.57 -0.68
CA ARG A 19 9.22 -12.42 0.74
C ARG A 19 8.05 -11.97 1.60
N VAL A 20 7.21 -11.06 1.09
CA VAL A 20 5.99 -10.62 1.79
C VAL A 20 4.99 -11.78 1.92
N LEU A 21 4.77 -12.56 0.86
CA LEU A 21 3.89 -13.73 0.93
C LEU A 21 4.36 -14.75 1.98
N ARG A 22 5.66 -15.06 2.00
CA ARG A 22 6.27 -15.93 3.03
C ARG A 22 6.05 -15.40 4.43
N ARG A 23 6.32 -14.10 4.62
CA ARG A 23 6.15 -13.46 5.92
C ARG A 23 4.71 -13.54 6.43
N VAL A 24 3.74 -13.27 5.54
CA VAL A 24 2.31 -13.37 5.87
C VAL A 24 1.92 -14.82 6.18
N ARG A 25 2.49 -15.81 5.48
CA ARG A 25 2.28 -17.24 5.75
C ARG A 25 2.85 -17.67 7.10
N GLU A 26 4.05 -17.20 7.44
CA GLU A 26 4.69 -17.46 8.74
C GLU A 26 3.85 -16.88 9.90
N GLU A 27 3.31 -15.68 9.72
CA GLU A 27 2.53 -14.99 10.75
C GLU A 27 1.11 -15.52 10.87
N HIS A 28 0.57 -16.11 9.80
CA HIS A 28 -0.78 -16.66 9.73
C HIS A 28 -0.79 -18.03 9.03
N PRO A 29 -0.25 -19.08 9.65
CA PRO A 29 -0.11 -20.39 9.01
C PRO A 29 -1.46 -21.01 8.61
N GLY A 30 -2.52 -20.76 9.39
CA GLY A 30 -3.88 -21.26 9.14
C GLY A 30 -4.78 -20.35 8.31
N ALA A 31 -4.30 -19.20 7.83
CA ALA A 31 -5.10 -18.30 7.02
C ALA A 31 -5.10 -18.71 5.55
N ARG A 32 -6.21 -18.47 4.85
CA ARG A 32 -6.28 -18.47 3.40
C ARG A 32 -5.58 -17.21 2.89
N ILE A 33 -4.54 -17.38 2.08
CA ILE A 33 -3.76 -16.26 1.52
C ILE A 33 -4.02 -16.22 0.03
N THR A 34 -4.45 -15.07 -0.48
CA THR A 34 -4.67 -14.86 -1.91
C THR A 34 -3.67 -13.84 -2.43
N ALA A 35 -2.78 -14.28 -3.33
CA ALA A 35 -1.84 -13.41 -4.01
C ALA A 35 -2.55 -12.66 -5.14
N LEU A 36 -2.65 -11.33 -5.01
CA LEU A 36 -3.26 -10.46 -6.00
C LEU A 36 -2.16 -9.96 -6.95
N VAL A 37 -2.03 -10.56 -8.14
CA VAL A 37 -0.92 -10.28 -9.08
C VAL A 37 -1.40 -9.78 -10.43
N PRO A 38 -0.67 -8.88 -11.11
CA PRO A 38 -1.03 -8.43 -12.44
C PRO A 38 -0.80 -9.54 -13.49
N PRO A 39 -1.42 -9.42 -14.69
CA PRO A 39 -1.13 -10.32 -15.79
C PRO A 39 0.34 -10.22 -16.17
N GLY A 40 0.95 -11.38 -16.46
CA GLY A 40 2.38 -11.50 -16.76
C GLY A 40 3.28 -11.73 -15.55
N PHE A 41 2.76 -11.71 -14.32
CA PHE A 41 3.50 -12.18 -13.16
C PHE A 41 3.63 -13.73 -13.19
N PRO A 42 4.78 -14.32 -12.80
CA PRO A 42 4.94 -15.78 -12.74
C PRO A 42 4.06 -16.40 -11.63
N VAL A 43 2.83 -16.77 -11.99
CA VAL A 43 1.77 -17.26 -11.09
C VAL A 43 2.24 -18.42 -10.22
N GLY A 44 2.96 -19.40 -10.78
CA GLY A 44 3.41 -20.57 -10.02
C GLY A 44 4.34 -20.24 -8.84
N MET A 45 5.07 -19.11 -8.90
CA MET A 45 5.88 -18.66 -7.76
C MET A 45 5.01 -18.09 -6.64
N ALA A 46 3.95 -17.35 -6.99
CA ALA A 46 3.01 -16.80 -6.00
C ALA A 46 2.13 -17.89 -5.38
N GLU A 47 1.68 -18.85 -6.20
CA GLU A 47 0.82 -19.96 -5.78
C GLU A 47 1.51 -20.84 -4.75
N LYS A 48 2.82 -21.10 -4.91
CA LYS A 48 3.61 -21.87 -3.95
C LYS A 48 3.58 -21.28 -2.53
N GLU A 49 3.52 -19.96 -2.41
CA GLU A 49 3.59 -19.25 -1.12
C GLU A 49 2.18 -18.90 -0.58
N ALA A 50 1.29 -18.44 -1.46
CA ALA A 50 -0.05 -18.00 -1.10
C ALA A 50 -1.07 -19.14 -1.06
N GLY A 51 -0.92 -20.19 -1.88
CA GLY A 51 -1.92 -21.23 -2.09
C GLY A 51 -3.04 -20.82 -3.05
N GLU A 52 -3.35 -19.53 -3.16
CA GLU A 52 -4.25 -19.00 -4.19
C GLU A 52 -3.68 -17.77 -4.87
N VAL A 53 -3.99 -17.64 -6.16
CA VAL A 53 -3.61 -16.49 -6.97
C VAL A 53 -4.84 -15.91 -7.65
N LEU A 54 -5.03 -14.61 -7.48
CA LEU A 54 -6.05 -13.84 -8.17
C LEU A 54 -5.38 -12.85 -9.11
N LEU A 55 -5.68 -12.99 -10.39
CA LEU A 55 -5.20 -12.05 -11.40
C LEU A 55 -5.96 -10.73 -11.26
N THR A 56 -5.22 -9.65 -11.05
CA THR A 56 -5.74 -8.28 -11.03
C THR A 56 -5.74 -7.69 -12.44
N PRO A 57 -6.58 -6.70 -12.75
CA PRO A 57 -6.56 -6.05 -14.07
C PRO A 57 -5.18 -5.47 -14.39
N ALA A 58 -4.78 -5.49 -15.66
CA ALA A 58 -3.47 -5.01 -16.10
C ALA A 58 -3.19 -3.57 -15.63
N PRO A 59 -2.00 -3.28 -15.06
CA PRO A 59 -1.55 -1.90 -14.89
C PRO A 59 -1.41 -1.23 -16.27
N PRO A 60 -1.57 0.11 -16.36
CA PRO A 60 -1.58 1.07 -15.26
C PRO A 60 -2.97 1.34 -14.67
N HIS A 61 -3.09 1.19 -13.34
CA HIS A 61 -4.18 1.75 -12.54
C HIS A 61 -3.98 3.26 -12.36
N SER A 62 -3.96 4.02 -13.46
CA SER A 62 -3.86 5.48 -13.42
C SER A 62 -5.23 6.12 -13.25
N LEU A 63 -5.26 7.33 -12.68
CA LEU A 63 -6.45 8.20 -12.63
C LEU A 63 -7.10 8.44 -14.01
N ARG A 64 -6.36 8.18 -15.11
CA ARG A 64 -6.86 8.29 -16.49
C ARG A 64 -7.72 7.10 -16.93
N ARG A 65 -7.82 6.01 -16.15
CA ARG A 65 -8.68 4.84 -16.43
C ARG A 65 -9.48 4.43 -15.19
N PRO A 66 -10.48 5.22 -14.76
CA PRO A 66 -11.26 4.95 -13.56
C PRO A 66 -12.02 3.61 -13.61
N GLY A 67 -12.34 3.11 -14.80
CA GLY A 67 -12.99 1.80 -14.98
C GLY A 67 -12.14 0.62 -14.48
N ALA A 68 -10.81 0.65 -14.69
CA ALA A 68 -9.91 -0.40 -14.23
C ALA A 68 -9.78 -0.41 -12.70
N VAL A 69 -9.76 0.78 -12.09
CA VAL A 69 -9.79 0.92 -10.62
C VAL A 69 -11.11 0.42 -10.05
N ARG A 70 -12.25 0.77 -10.68
CA ARG A 70 -13.57 0.29 -10.24
C ARG A 70 -13.74 -1.21 -10.42
N ALA A 71 -13.20 -1.79 -11.48
CA ALA A 71 -13.19 -3.24 -11.69
C ALA A 71 -12.35 -3.95 -10.61
N LEU A 72 -11.14 -3.46 -10.34
CA LEU A 72 -10.29 -3.96 -9.26
C LEU A 72 -11.00 -3.86 -7.90
N LEU A 73 -11.60 -2.70 -7.58
CA LEU A 73 -12.32 -2.53 -6.32
C LEU A 73 -13.54 -3.44 -6.19
N ARG A 74 -14.28 -3.69 -7.27
CA ARG A 74 -15.39 -4.66 -7.27
C ARG A 74 -14.89 -6.08 -7.02
N GLN A 75 -13.79 -6.46 -7.66
CA GLN A 75 -13.17 -7.77 -7.45
C GLN A 75 -12.70 -7.93 -6.00
N LEU A 76 -11.96 -6.95 -5.45
CA LEU A 76 -11.50 -6.98 -4.06
C LEU A 76 -12.65 -7.03 -3.05
N ARG A 77 -13.75 -6.30 -3.30
CA ARG A 77 -14.95 -6.35 -2.45
C ARG A 77 -15.71 -7.67 -2.55
N GLY A 78 -15.67 -8.33 -3.70
CA GLY A 78 -16.27 -9.65 -3.91
C GLY A 78 -15.59 -10.73 -3.06
N GLU A 79 -14.26 -10.68 -2.95
CA GLU A 79 -13.46 -11.64 -2.19
C GLU A 79 -13.60 -11.50 -0.66
N ARG A 80 -14.08 -10.35 -0.17
CA ARG A 80 -14.29 -10.08 1.27
C ARG A 80 -13.07 -10.46 2.12
N PHE A 81 -11.92 -9.86 1.83
CA PHE A 81 -10.72 -10.07 2.65
C PHE A 81 -10.92 -9.53 4.06
N ASP A 82 -10.58 -10.35 5.06
CA ASP A 82 -10.51 -9.90 6.46
C ASP A 82 -9.34 -8.93 6.60
N ARG A 83 -8.22 -9.23 5.94
CA ARG A 83 -7.00 -8.44 5.98
C ARG A 83 -6.45 -8.23 4.57
N LEU A 84 -6.16 -6.97 4.21
CA LEU A 84 -5.45 -6.64 2.97
C LEU A 84 -4.04 -6.13 3.28
N VAL A 85 -3.03 -6.80 2.73
CA VAL A 85 -1.61 -6.45 2.86
C VAL A 85 -1.12 -5.76 1.59
N VAL A 86 -0.51 -4.59 1.74
CA VAL A 86 0.16 -3.85 0.65
C VAL A 86 1.67 -3.75 0.92
N MET A 87 2.50 -3.75 -0.12
CA MET A 87 3.96 -3.79 0.05
C MET A 87 4.64 -2.42 0.25
N PHE A 88 3.89 -1.33 0.14
CA PHE A 88 4.46 0.01 0.29
C PHE A 88 3.47 0.95 0.93
N ASP A 89 4.02 1.84 1.73
CA ASP A 89 3.31 2.97 2.26
C ASP A 89 3.19 4.08 1.21
N SER A 90 2.28 3.90 0.24
CA SER A 90 1.94 4.91 -0.76
C SER A 90 0.52 5.42 -0.54
N PRO A 91 0.25 6.75 -0.64
CA PRO A 91 -1.10 7.31 -0.52
C PRO A 91 -2.12 6.64 -1.45
N ARG A 92 -1.70 6.25 -2.66
CA ARG A 92 -2.56 5.54 -3.62
C ARG A 92 -2.91 4.12 -3.15
N LEU A 93 -1.94 3.39 -2.60
CA LEU A 93 -2.14 2.04 -2.05
C LEU A 93 -2.96 2.07 -0.76
N ARG A 94 -2.75 3.08 0.10
CA ARG A 94 -3.60 3.31 1.28
C ARG A 94 -5.06 3.55 0.88
N LEU A 95 -5.28 4.38 -0.15
CA LEU A 95 -6.63 4.65 -0.66
C LEU A 95 -7.25 3.39 -1.26
N LEU A 96 -6.48 2.61 -2.02
CA LEU A 96 -6.92 1.32 -2.56
C LEU A 96 -7.31 0.34 -1.44
N ALA A 97 -6.47 0.22 -0.41
CA ALA A 97 -6.72 -0.65 0.73
C ALA A 97 -7.92 -0.20 1.57
N LYS A 98 -8.19 1.11 1.66
CA LYS A 98 -9.41 1.63 2.29
C LYS A 98 -10.64 1.37 1.42
N ALA A 99 -10.52 1.54 0.11
CA ALA A 99 -11.62 1.40 -0.84
C ALA A 99 -11.98 -0.08 -1.12
N SER A 100 -11.06 -1.02 -0.89
CA SER A 100 -11.29 -2.47 -1.02
C SER A 100 -12.33 -3.01 -0.06
N GLY A 101 -12.60 -2.30 1.06
CA GLY A 101 -13.56 -2.72 2.07
C GLY A 101 -13.06 -3.82 3.01
N ALA A 102 -11.74 -4.09 3.03
CA ALA A 102 -11.17 -5.06 3.97
C ALA A 102 -11.31 -4.58 5.43
N GLY A 103 -11.57 -5.52 6.34
CA GLY A 103 -11.73 -5.24 7.78
C GLY A 103 -10.46 -4.65 8.39
N GLU A 104 -9.32 -5.24 8.05
CA GLU A 104 -7.99 -4.85 8.50
C GLU A 104 -7.07 -4.54 7.32
N ARG A 105 -6.16 -3.58 7.51
CA ARG A 105 -5.27 -3.08 6.45
C ARG A 105 -3.86 -3.05 6.99
N TRP A 106 -2.93 -3.67 6.28
CA TRP A 106 -1.56 -3.89 6.73
C TRP A 106 -0.57 -3.54 5.63
N CYS A 107 0.62 -3.13 6.03
CA CYS A 107 1.74 -2.79 5.17
C CYS A 107 2.91 -3.69 5.52
N CYS A 108 3.50 -4.32 4.51
CA CYS A 108 4.82 -4.91 4.64
C CYS A 108 5.82 -4.03 3.91
N LEU A 109 6.63 -3.29 4.66
CA LEU A 109 7.64 -2.38 4.11
C LEU A 109 8.81 -3.17 3.50
N ALA A 110 9.59 -2.51 2.63
CA ALA A 110 10.78 -3.12 2.02
C ALA A 110 11.86 -3.53 3.03
N ASP A 111 11.84 -2.94 4.23
CA ASP A 111 12.68 -3.30 5.38
C ASP A 111 12.18 -4.54 6.14
N GLY A 112 11.09 -5.17 5.68
CA GLY A 112 10.50 -6.36 6.27
C GLY A 112 9.57 -6.09 7.45
N ARG A 113 9.37 -4.82 7.85
CA ARG A 113 8.41 -4.49 8.90
C ARG A 113 6.99 -4.73 8.43
N TYR A 114 6.26 -5.51 9.22
CA TYR A 114 4.84 -5.75 9.06
C TYR A 114 4.09 -4.91 10.08
N ALA A 115 3.37 -3.89 9.62
CA ALA A 115 2.72 -2.91 10.46
C ALA A 115 1.29 -2.63 9.99
N PRO A 116 0.35 -2.34 10.90
CA PRO A 116 -0.99 -1.94 10.51
C PRO A 116 -0.95 -0.59 9.77
N LEU A 117 -1.78 -0.44 8.74
CA LEU A 117 -2.08 0.85 8.12
C LEU A 117 -2.99 1.66 9.07
N GLU A 118 -2.48 2.02 10.24
CA GLU A 118 -3.14 2.99 11.10
C GLU A 118 -2.84 4.38 10.55
N GLY A 119 -3.90 5.05 10.09
CA GLY A 119 -3.78 6.37 9.48
C GLY A 119 -5.10 6.79 8.87
N SER A 120 -5.82 7.66 9.58
CA SER A 120 -6.90 8.43 9.00
C SER A 120 -6.29 9.38 7.94
N LEU A 121 -6.87 9.40 6.74
CA LEU A 121 -6.47 10.31 5.63
C LEU A 121 -6.23 11.78 6.06
N PRO A 122 -6.97 12.35 7.03
CA PRO A 122 -6.70 13.71 7.52
C PRO A 122 -5.37 13.87 8.26
N GLY A 123 -4.96 12.89 9.09
CA GLY A 123 -3.76 13.01 9.93
C GLY A 123 -2.47 13.13 9.10
N MET A 124 -2.37 12.37 8.01
CA MET A 124 -1.21 12.43 7.11
C MET A 124 -1.23 13.64 6.18
N ALA A 125 -2.41 14.13 5.79
CA ALA A 125 -2.52 15.38 5.03
C ALA A 125 -2.01 16.56 5.89
N VAL A 126 -2.37 16.58 7.17
CA VAL A 126 -1.86 17.56 8.15
C VAL A 126 -0.36 17.43 8.33
N ASP A 127 0.18 16.22 8.48
CA ASP A 127 1.63 16.03 8.61
C ASP A 127 2.42 16.40 7.33
N ALA A 128 1.87 16.11 6.16
CA ALA A 128 2.46 16.53 4.88
C ALA A 128 2.41 18.05 4.71
N LEU A 129 1.31 18.69 5.10
CA LEU A 129 1.17 20.15 5.11
C LEU A 129 2.16 20.77 6.10
N ARG A 130 2.31 20.17 7.29
CA ARG A 130 3.22 20.62 8.35
C ARG A 130 4.67 20.55 7.90
N ARG A 131 5.10 19.45 7.28
CA ARG A 131 6.45 19.31 6.71
C ARG A 131 6.69 20.29 5.55
N ARG A 132 5.66 20.57 4.76
CA ARG A 132 5.74 21.55 3.67
C ARG A 132 5.83 22.98 4.19
N ALA A 133 5.08 23.30 5.24
CA ALA A 133 5.11 24.60 5.91
C ALA A 133 6.46 24.86 6.61
N THR A 134 7.03 23.86 7.29
CA THR A 134 8.36 24.00 7.91
C THR A 134 9.45 24.18 6.84
N GLY A 135 9.40 23.43 5.73
CA GLY A 135 10.34 23.63 4.61
C GLY A 135 10.25 25.01 3.98
N TRP A 136 9.02 25.54 3.81
CA TRP A 136 8.79 26.91 3.34
C TRP A 136 9.32 27.97 4.31
N ALA A 137 9.10 27.80 5.61
CA ALA A 137 9.61 28.71 6.63
C ALA A 137 11.14 28.72 6.68
N THR A 138 11.79 27.56 6.55
CA THR A 138 13.26 27.48 6.46
C THR A 138 13.78 28.17 5.20
N TRP A 139 13.13 27.97 4.05
CA TRP A 139 13.49 28.65 2.80
C TRP A 139 13.34 30.17 2.91
N LEU A 140 12.21 30.66 3.46
CA LEU A 140 11.97 32.09 3.70
C LEU A 140 13.03 32.69 4.63
N ARG A 141 13.40 31.98 5.70
CA ARG A 141 14.43 32.44 6.63
C ARG A 141 15.80 32.57 5.95
N ILE A 142 16.19 31.58 5.14
CA ILE A 142 17.43 31.63 4.34
C ILE A 142 17.35 32.78 3.32
N TRP A 143 16.22 32.94 2.64
CA TRP A 143 16.03 33.98 1.63
C TRP A 143 16.14 35.40 2.23
N VAL A 144 15.49 35.64 3.37
CA VAL A 144 15.60 36.88 4.15
C VAL A 144 17.05 37.11 4.57
N GLU A 145 17.71 36.11 5.15
CA GLU A 145 19.10 36.28 5.61
C GLU A 145 20.08 36.58 4.45
N VAL A 146 19.90 35.93 3.29
CA VAL A 146 20.70 36.23 2.09
C VAL A 146 20.37 37.62 1.51
N ARG A 147 19.10 38.03 1.54
CA ARG A 147 18.64 39.31 0.99
C ARG A 147 19.12 40.50 1.83
N PHE A 148 19.13 40.35 3.16
CA PHE A 148 19.54 41.42 4.09
C PHE A 148 21.04 41.45 4.37
N ARG A 149 21.78 40.33 4.25
CA ARG A 149 23.25 40.34 4.34
C ARG A 149 23.97 40.84 3.08
N ARG A 150 23.28 41.01 1.95
CA ARG A 150 23.84 41.60 0.70
C ARG A 150 23.56 43.09 0.55
N ALA A 151 22.90 43.72 1.51
CA ALA A 151 22.54 45.13 1.49
C ALA A 151 23.22 45.96 2.59
N GLY A 152 24.25 45.40 3.25
CA GLY A 152 25.12 46.07 4.23
C GLY A 152 26.55 46.08 3.74
#